data_AF-A0A672Q9Z1-F1
#
_entry.id   AF-A0A672Q9Z1-F1
#
_cell.length_a   1.000
_cell.length_b   1.000
_cell.length_c   1.000
_cell.angle_alpha   90.00
_cell.angle_beta   90.00
_cell.angle_gamma   90.00
#
_symmetry.space_group_name_H-M   'P 1'
#
loop_
_entity.id
_entity.type
_entity.pdbx_description
1 polymer ?
#
loop_
_entity_poly.entity_id
_entity_poly.type
_entity_poly.pdbx_seq_one_letter_code
_entity_poly.pdbx_strand_id
1 'polypeptide(L)'
;MPAQPAAREPEEEMETEADPEVPQTNGEVEEEREGGEAEETMEESGEERDSDLEESEPEEEEEEEEESSEMDDEDCERRRLQCLDEMSDLEKQFLELKDKLFQERLNQVKMKLDEVMTGKAGEYREPLATLQQNLQQRTQVAGVYRKLCLQVVRHKHECEVQGARQHLESERTLLFDAMKTELLEKIRRLEEDKQSIDITSAANVSIGRPYIVYMLRDIDILEDWTAIKKAKAALMPLKKKADSKSDSLLLQKCNCIMLHNHF
;
A
#
# COMPACT_ATOMS: atom_id res chain seq x y z
N MET A 1 -38.73 -26.61 -29.34
CA MET A 1 -38.78 -25.76 -28.14
C MET A 1 -37.40 -25.13 -27.99
N PRO A 2 -37.26 -23.80 -27.88
CA PRO A 2 -35.95 -23.19 -27.71
C PRO A 2 -35.51 -23.29 -26.24
N ALA A 3 -34.30 -23.84 -26.03
CA ALA A 3 -33.66 -23.90 -24.72
C ALA A 3 -33.25 -22.48 -24.28
N GLN A 4 -33.60 -22.12 -23.06
CA GLN A 4 -33.22 -20.87 -22.41
C GLN A 4 -31.71 -20.82 -22.12
N PRO A 5 -31.08 -19.64 -22.13
CA PRO A 5 -29.71 -19.49 -21.68
C PRO A 5 -29.63 -19.63 -20.15
N ALA A 6 -28.58 -20.30 -19.68
CA ALA A 6 -28.29 -20.49 -18.26
C ALA A 6 -28.13 -19.14 -17.54
N ALA A 7 -28.62 -19.11 -16.31
CA ALA A 7 -28.62 -17.96 -15.43
C ALA A 7 -27.20 -17.41 -15.24
N ARG A 8 -27.11 -16.08 -15.37
CA ARG A 8 -25.95 -15.26 -15.01
C ARG A 8 -25.79 -15.36 -13.50
N GLU A 9 -24.70 -15.97 -13.03
CA GLU A 9 -24.37 -15.92 -11.60
C GLU A 9 -24.04 -14.47 -11.21
N PRO A 10 -24.49 -14.02 -10.02
CA PRO A 10 -24.21 -12.68 -9.55
C PRO A 10 -22.71 -12.56 -9.29
N GLU A 11 -22.11 -11.51 -9.84
CA GLU A 11 -20.79 -11.03 -9.47
C GLU A 11 -20.78 -10.85 -7.95
N GLU A 12 -20.06 -11.71 -7.23
CA GLU A 12 -19.81 -11.49 -5.81
C GLU A 12 -19.02 -10.18 -5.68
N GLU A 13 -19.67 -9.25 -5.01
CA GLU A 13 -19.26 -7.89 -4.79
C GLU A 13 -17.85 -7.88 -4.18
N MET A 14 -16.98 -7.08 -4.80
CA MET A 14 -15.68 -6.71 -4.31
C MET A 14 -15.80 -6.24 -2.86
N GLU A 15 -15.45 -7.09 -1.89
CA GLU A 15 -15.16 -6.63 -0.53
C GLU A 15 -13.97 -5.66 -0.65
N THR A 16 -14.29 -4.37 -0.68
CA THR A 16 -13.32 -3.33 -0.38
C THR A 16 -12.98 -3.53 1.09
N GLU A 17 -11.90 -4.24 1.36
CA GLU A 17 -11.33 -4.29 2.70
C GLU A 17 -11.18 -2.84 3.17
N ALA A 18 -11.93 -2.54 4.23
CA ALA A 18 -11.97 -1.27 4.88
C ALA A 18 -10.54 -0.86 5.28
N ASP A 19 -10.26 0.43 5.12
CA ASP A 19 -9.06 1.09 5.64
C ASP A 19 -8.73 0.59 7.06
N PRO A 20 -7.44 0.35 7.39
CA PRO A 20 -7.08 -0.03 8.74
C PRO A 20 -7.46 1.10 9.70
N GLU A 21 -8.32 0.75 10.67
CA GLU A 21 -8.69 1.61 11.79
C GLU A 21 -7.47 2.33 12.36
N VAL A 22 -7.53 3.65 12.31
CA VAL A 22 -6.61 4.54 12.99
C VAL A 22 -6.79 4.32 14.50
N PRO A 23 -5.74 3.97 15.27
CA PRO A 23 -5.83 4.04 16.72
C PRO A 23 -5.94 5.53 17.10
N GLN A 24 -7.13 5.96 17.49
CA GLN A 24 -7.32 7.22 18.19
C GLN A 24 -6.58 7.11 19.52
N THR A 25 -5.42 7.74 19.61
CA THR A 25 -4.74 7.94 20.89
C THR A 25 -5.57 8.95 21.68
N ASN A 26 -6.47 8.45 22.53
CA ASN A 26 -7.00 9.24 23.64
C ASN A 26 -5.81 9.57 24.56
N GLY A 27 -5.35 10.81 24.49
CA GLY A 27 -4.52 11.40 25.53
C GLY A 27 -5.43 11.74 26.70
N GLU A 28 -5.66 10.78 27.58
CA GLU A 28 -6.02 11.05 28.97
C GLU A 28 -4.73 10.92 29.77
N VAL A 29 -4.11 12.07 30.05
CA VAL A 29 -3.13 12.18 31.13
C VAL A 29 -3.89 12.84 32.28
N GLU A 30 -4.39 12.00 33.19
CA GLU A 30 -4.71 12.47 34.53
C GLU A 30 -3.41 12.83 35.26
N GLU A 31 -3.46 13.93 36.01
CA GLU A 31 -2.36 14.44 36.82
C GLU A 31 -1.87 13.40 37.83
N GLU A 32 -0.59 13.05 37.77
CA GLU A 32 0.13 12.60 38.95
C GLU A 32 0.41 13.82 39.84
N ARG A 33 -0.15 13.82 41.06
CA ARG A 33 0.25 14.73 42.13
C ARG A 33 0.95 13.91 43.19
N GLU A 34 2.27 13.97 43.17
CA GLU A 34 3.17 13.32 44.12
C GLU A 34 3.03 13.94 45.52
N GLY A 35 3.22 13.10 46.54
CA GLY A 35 2.99 13.42 47.94
C GLY A 35 4.02 14.37 48.56
N GLY A 36 3.58 15.03 49.63
CA GLY A 36 4.43 15.67 50.62
C GLY A 36 3.84 15.41 51.99
N GLU A 37 4.54 14.61 52.78
CA GLU A 37 4.34 14.47 54.22
C GLU A 37 4.71 15.80 54.90
N ALA A 38 3.80 16.33 55.72
CA ALA A 38 4.11 17.34 56.72
C ALA A 38 3.17 17.12 57.90
N GLU A 39 3.69 16.38 58.88
CA GLU A 39 3.27 16.42 60.27
C GLU A 39 3.56 17.84 60.82
N GLU A 40 2.64 18.36 61.65
CA GLU A 40 2.89 19.10 62.90
C GLU A 40 1.80 20.16 63.20
N THR A 41 1.07 19.88 64.29
CA THR A 41 0.63 20.81 65.36
C THR A 41 -0.04 22.13 64.96
N MET A 42 -1.37 22.15 65.05
CA MET A 42 -2.15 23.39 65.25
C MET A 42 -3.06 23.20 66.48
N GLU A 43 -2.51 23.53 67.65
CA GLU A 43 -3.26 23.89 68.84
C GLU A 43 -3.36 25.42 68.86
N GLU A 44 -4.57 25.98 68.86
CA GLU A 44 -4.78 27.27 69.51
C GLU A 44 -6.24 27.46 69.94
N SER A 45 -6.43 27.29 71.25
CA SER A 45 -7.13 28.21 72.15
C SER A 45 -8.60 28.55 71.88
N GLY A 46 -9.47 27.75 72.50
CA GLY A 46 -10.78 28.21 72.95
C GLY A 46 -10.64 28.77 74.36
N GLU A 47 -10.63 30.09 74.50
CA GLU A 47 -10.77 30.76 75.80
C GLU A 47 -12.18 31.34 75.90
N GLU A 48 -13.07 30.54 76.47
CA GLU A 48 -14.28 31.00 77.16
C GLU A 48 -13.82 31.50 78.54
N ARG A 49 -13.81 32.81 78.78
CA ARG A 49 -13.70 33.34 80.13
C ARG A 49 -14.57 34.58 80.30
N ASP A 50 -15.82 34.29 80.64
CA ASP A 50 -16.72 35.19 81.30
C ASP A 50 -16.22 35.41 82.73
N SER A 51 -16.04 36.66 83.13
CA SER A 51 -15.76 37.01 84.52
C SER A 51 -16.62 38.21 84.88
N ASP A 52 -17.82 37.87 85.34
CA ASP A 52 -18.74 38.74 86.06
C ASP A 52 -18.01 39.48 87.17
N LEU A 53 -18.09 40.81 87.10
CA LEU A 53 -17.54 41.75 88.06
C LEU A 53 -18.60 41.97 89.16
N GLU A 54 -18.56 41.16 90.23
CA GLU A 54 -19.36 41.46 91.43
C GLU A 54 -18.70 42.56 92.28
N GLU A 55 -19.52 43.56 92.53
CA GLU A 55 -19.40 44.71 93.41
C GLU A 55 -19.05 44.28 94.85
N SER A 56 -17.99 44.85 95.42
CA SER A 56 -17.67 44.72 96.85
C SER A 56 -17.55 46.10 97.48
N GLU A 57 -18.32 46.30 98.55
CA GLU A 57 -18.34 47.49 99.39
C GLU A 57 -17.00 47.67 100.15
N PRO A 58 -16.58 48.90 100.49
CA PRO A 58 -15.41 49.12 101.31
C PRO A 58 -15.80 49.11 102.80
N GLU A 59 -15.22 48.21 103.57
CA GLU A 59 -15.14 48.32 105.03
C GLU A 59 -13.70 48.58 105.47
N GLU A 60 -13.61 49.36 106.54
CA GLU A 60 -12.47 50.14 107.01
C GLU A 60 -11.39 49.33 107.76
N GLU A 61 -10.20 49.93 107.78
CA GLU A 61 -9.17 49.89 108.84
C GLU A 61 -8.48 48.56 109.16
N GLU A 62 -7.22 48.42 108.70
CA GLU A 62 -6.11 47.99 109.57
C GLU A 62 -4.86 48.83 109.25
N GLU A 63 -4.32 49.49 110.28
CA GLU A 63 -2.98 50.09 110.28
C GLU A 63 -1.94 48.97 110.28
N GLU A 64 -1.34 48.71 109.11
CA GLU A 64 -0.06 48.02 109.01
C GLU A 64 1.01 49.08 108.81
N GLU A 65 1.98 49.16 109.73
CA GLU A 65 3.21 49.91 109.58
C GLU A 65 4.02 49.31 108.41
N GLU A 66 3.64 49.64 107.19
CA GLU A 66 4.34 49.19 105.98
C GLU A 66 5.59 50.04 105.84
N GLU A 67 6.68 49.48 106.37
CA GLU A 67 8.06 49.75 106.03
C GLU A 67 8.15 50.29 104.60
N SER A 68 8.23 51.62 104.49
CA SER A 68 8.53 52.35 103.26
C SER A 68 9.93 51.92 102.83
N SER A 69 10.01 50.74 102.21
CA SER A 69 11.14 50.36 101.39
C SER A 69 11.14 51.38 100.27
N GLU A 70 11.98 52.39 100.46
CA GLU A 70 12.43 53.33 99.46
C GLU A 70 13.04 52.48 98.34
N MET A 71 12.17 51.95 97.47
CA MET A 71 12.55 51.29 96.23
C MET A 71 13.38 52.33 95.50
N ASP A 72 14.64 51.99 95.25
CA ASP A 72 15.57 52.85 94.56
C ASP A 72 15.00 53.13 93.16
N ASP A 73 14.40 54.31 92.98
CA ASP A 73 13.83 54.75 91.70
C ASP A 73 14.88 54.62 90.57
N GLU A 74 16.18 54.75 90.90
CA GLU A 74 17.27 54.53 89.96
C GLU A 74 17.38 53.07 89.49
N ASP A 75 17.08 52.09 90.34
CA ASP A 75 17.06 50.67 89.95
C ASP A 75 15.83 50.34 89.10
N CYS A 76 14.68 50.96 89.40
CA CYS A 76 13.48 50.89 88.55
C CYS A 76 13.74 51.49 87.15
N GLU A 77 14.35 52.66 87.06
CA GLU A 77 14.72 53.29 85.79
C GLU A 77 15.77 52.46 85.02
N ARG A 78 16.74 51.88 85.74
CA ARG A 78 17.78 51.03 85.15
C ARG A 78 17.20 49.77 84.52
N ARG A 79 16.27 49.10 85.19
CA ARG A 79 15.56 47.93 84.62
C ARG A 79 14.72 48.32 83.41
N ARG A 80 14.03 49.46 83.46
CA ARG A 80 13.25 49.97 82.33
C ARG A 80 14.13 50.23 81.10
N LEU A 81 15.30 50.84 81.30
CA LEU A 81 16.27 51.08 80.22
C LEU A 81 16.82 49.77 79.63
N GLN A 82 17.16 48.79 80.47
CA GLN A 82 17.60 47.47 80.01
C GLN A 82 16.54 46.79 79.13
N CYS A 83 15.27 46.80 79.55
CA CYS A 83 14.19 46.25 78.74
C CYS A 83 14.03 46.99 77.39
N LEU A 84 14.21 48.31 77.36
CA LEU A 84 14.15 49.09 76.13
C LEU A 84 15.32 48.78 75.19
N ASP A 85 16.54 48.62 75.72
CA ASP A 85 17.72 48.25 74.93
C ASP A 85 17.57 46.83 74.35
N GLU A 86 17.10 45.87 75.14
CA GLU A 86 16.80 44.51 74.65
C GLU A 86 15.74 44.52 73.54
N MET A 87 14.66 45.29 73.70
CA MET A 87 13.63 45.45 72.67
C MET A 87 14.20 46.11 71.40
N SER A 88 15.05 47.12 71.54
CA SER A 88 15.73 47.77 70.41
C SER A 88 16.64 46.81 69.65
N ASP A 89 17.36 45.94 70.36
CA ASP A 89 18.21 44.94 69.75
C ASP A 89 17.40 43.82 69.06
N LEU A 90 16.27 43.41 69.63
CA LEU A 90 15.33 42.48 68.98
C LEU A 90 14.72 43.09 67.72
N GLU A 91 14.31 44.36 67.74
CA GLU A 91 13.78 45.05 66.56
C GLU A 91 14.82 45.12 65.43
N LYS A 92 16.08 45.43 65.75
CA LYS A 92 17.17 45.42 64.75
C LYS A 92 17.34 44.04 64.14
N GLN A 93 17.39 42.98 64.96
CA GLN A 93 17.51 41.60 64.48
C GLN A 93 16.32 41.20 63.59
N PHE A 94 15.11 41.61 63.96
CA PHE A 94 13.92 41.37 63.17
C PHE A 94 13.99 42.06 61.80
N LEU A 95 14.43 43.32 61.75
CA LEU A 95 14.62 44.05 60.50
C LEU A 95 15.69 43.39 59.62
N GLU A 96 16.81 42.98 60.19
CA GLU A 96 17.85 42.27 59.45
C GLU A 96 17.36 40.92 58.89
N LEU A 97 16.61 40.16 59.67
CA LEU A 97 16.03 38.88 59.23
C LEU A 97 15.00 39.10 58.12
N LYS A 98 14.15 40.10 58.27
CA LYS A 98 13.16 40.50 57.27
C LYS A 98 13.84 40.87 55.95
N ASP A 99 14.88 41.70 55.99
CA ASP A 99 15.62 42.10 54.79
C ASP A 99 16.31 40.90 54.11
N LYS A 100 16.91 40.00 54.89
CA LYS A 100 17.50 38.75 54.38
C LYS A 100 16.44 37.89 53.66
N LEU A 101 15.29 37.68 54.29
CA LEU A 101 14.19 36.89 53.70
C LEU A 101 13.68 37.50 52.38
N PHE A 102 13.47 38.80 52.33
CA PHE A 102 13.04 39.47 51.09
C PHE A 102 14.11 39.40 50.01
N GLN A 103 15.38 39.58 50.37
CA GLN A 103 16.49 39.50 49.42
C GLN A 103 16.63 38.08 48.86
N GLU A 104 16.55 37.05 49.70
CA GLU A 104 16.54 35.65 49.28
C GLU A 104 15.37 35.35 48.34
N ARG A 105 14.16 35.82 48.67
CA ARG A 105 12.99 35.63 47.82
C ARG A 105 13.14 36.31 46.47
N LEU A 106 13.65 37.54 46.46
CA LEU A 106 13.92 38.29 45.24
C LEU A 106 14.96 37.57 44.36
N ASN A 107 15.99 37.00 44.98
CA ASN A 107 17.03 36.24 44.28
C ASN A 107 16.50 34.95 43.67
N GLN A 108 15.65 34.20 44.39
CA GLN A 108 14.98 33.01 43.83
C GLN A 108 14.18 33.35 42.57
N VAL A 109 13.42 34.44 42.60
CA VAL A 109 12.63 34.89 41.45
C VAL A 109 13.53 35.32 40.29
N LYS A 110 14.59 36.07 40.58
CA LYS A 110 15.58 36.47 39.57
C LYS A 110 16.25 35.26 38.90
N MET A 111 16.65 34.24 39.68
CA MET A 111 17.25 33.03 39.13
C MET A 111 16.29 32.28 38.21
N LYS A 112 15.03 32.09 38.61
CA LYS A 112 14.01 31.46 37.75
C LYS A 112 13.75 32.28 36.48
N LEU A 113 13.72 33.61 36.59
CA LEU A 113 13.59 34.49 35.43
C LEU A 113 14.78 34.32 34.48
N ASP A 114 16.00 34.28 34.99
CA ASP A 114 17.21 34.08 34.19
C ASP A 114 17.23 32.70 33.50
N GLU A 115 16.77 31.64 34.17
CA GLU A 115 16.62 30.31 33.57
C GLU A 115 15.65 30.31 32.39
N VAL A 116 14.52 31.02 32.52
CA VAL A 116 13.55 31.18 31.43
C VAL A 116 14.14 32.03 30.29
N MET A 117 14.76 33.16 30.61
CA MET A 117 15.35 34.06 29.61
C MET A 117 16.51 33.41 28.84
N THR A 118 17.28 32.55 29.50
CA THR A 118 18.36 31.78 28.87
C THR A 118 17.87 30.49 28.19
N GLY A 119 16.57 30.18 28.25
CA GLY A 119 15.98 28.98 27.65
C GLY A 119 16.46 27.67 28.30
N LYS A 120 16.86 27.74 29.57
CA LYS A 120 17.33 26.60 30.37
C LYS A 120 16.28 26.05 31.31
N ALA A 121 15.15 26.75 31.47
CA ALA A 121 14.04 26.30 32.30
C ALA A 121 13.59 24.88 31.90
N GLY A 122 13.83 23.92 32.79
CA GLY A 122 13.58 22.49 32.56
C GLY A 122 12.10 22.19 32.31
N GLU A 123 11.22 22.88 33.03
CA GLU A 123 9.76 22.77 32.96
C GLU A 123 9.20 22.87 31.54
N TYR A 124 9.86 23.63 30.65
CA TYR A 124 9.47 23.76 29.25
C TYR A 124 10.33 22.93 28.30
N ARG A 125 11.60 22.71 28.67
CA ARG A 125 12.56 22.02 27.82
C ARG A 125 12.30 20.53 27.74
N GLU A 126 11.92 19.90 28.84
CA GLU A 126 11.62 18.47 28.88
C GLU A 126 10.39 18.11 28.02
N PRO A 127 9.22 18.78 28.16
CA PRO A 127 8.10 18.56 27.25
C PRO A 127 8.45 18.83 25.79
N LEU A 128 9.27 19.86 25.51
CA LEU A 128 9.71 20.16 24.15
C LEU A 128 10.57 19.03 23.56
N ALA A 129 11.51 18.47 24.33
CA ALA A 129 12.33 17.35 23.90
C ALA A 129 11.49 16.12 23.59
N THR A 130 10.52 15.80 24.45
CA THR A 130 9.56 14.71 24.24
C THR A 130 8.73 14.93 22.98
N LEU A 131 8.24 16.16 22.73
CA LEU A 131 7.48 16.48 21.53
C LEU A 131 8.34 16.34 20.26
N GLN A 132 9.60 16.78 20.31
CA GLN A 132 10.55 16.62 19.21
C GLN A 132 10.83 15.14 18.90
N GLN A 133 10.98 14.31 19.93
CA GLN A 133 11.12 12.86 19.78
C GLN A 133 9.87 12.24 19.13
N ASN A 134 8.68 12.61 19.60
CA ASN A 134 7.42 12.14 19.02
C ASN A 134 7.28 12.53 17.54
N LEU A 135 7.63 13.77 17.19
CA LEU A 135 7.66 14.21 15.79
C LEU A 135 8.61 13.35 14.95
N GLN A 136 9.81 13.07 15.46
CA GLN A 136 10.78 12.23 14.79
C GLN A 136 10.23 10.81 14.56
N GLN A 137 9.65 10.20 15.59
CA GLN A 137 9.05 8.86 15.51
C GLN A 137 7.90 8.83 14.50
N ARG A 138 6.96 9.78 14.56
CA ARG A 138 5.84 9.86 13.61
C ARG A 138 6.32 10.01 12.17
N THR A 139 7.37 10.82 11.96
CA THR A 139 7.98 11.00 10.63
C THR A 139 8.63 9.71 10.13
N GLN A 140 9.34 8.98 10.99
CA GLN A 140 9.94 7.69 10.63
C GLN A 140 8.88 6.65 10.27
N VAL A 141 7.84 6.51 11.10
CA VAL A 141 6.73 5.58 10.86
C VAL A 141 6.02 5.90 9.55
N ALA A 142 5.68 7.18 9.30
CA ALA A 142 5.09 7.60 8.03
C ALA A 142 6.00 7.30 6.83
N GLY A 143 7.32 7.43 7.00
CA GLY A 143 8.31 7.08 5.98
C GLY A 143 8.34 5.58 5.66
N VAL A 144 8.24 4.71 6.67
CA VAL A 144 8.14 3.25 6.48
C VAL A 144 6.81 2.87 5.84
N TYR A 145 5.71 3.44 6.32
CA TYR A 145 4.37 3.19 5.78
C TYR A 145 4.31 3.53 4.29
N ARG A 146 4.82 4.71 3.88
CA ARG A 146 4.91 5.10 2.47
C ARG A 146 5.67 4.06 1.62
N LYS A 147 6.79 3.52 2.13
CA LYS A 147 7.58 2.51 1.41
C LYS A 147 6.79 1.22 1.22
N LEU A 148 6.09 0.77 2.27
CA LEU A 148 5.26 -0.44 2.21
C LEU A 148 4.10 -0.27 1.22
N CYS A 149 3.39 0.86 1.24
CA CYS A 149 2.33 1.14 0.27
C CYS A 149 2.85 1.06 -1.18
N LEU A 150 4.02 1.65 -1.45
CA LEU A 150 4.63 1.59 -2.78
C LEU A 150 5.01 0.16 -3.18
N GLN A 151 5.51 -0.65 -2.24
CA GLN A 151 5.81 -2.07 -2.49
C GLN A 151 4.54 -2.86 -2.81
N VAL A 152 3.44 -2.64 -2.08
CA VAL A 152 2.15 -3.31 -2.35
C VAL A 152 1.65 -2.97 -3.75
N VAL A 153 1.66 -1.69 -4.13
CA VAL A 153 1.26 -1.27 -5.48
C VAL A 153 2.14 -1.91 -6.54
N ARG A 154 3.46 -1.96 -6.31
CA ARG A 154 4.42 -2.59 -7.23
C ARG A 154 4.15 -4.08 -7.39
N HIS A 155 3.97 -4.81 -6.29
CA HIS A 155 3.69 -6.25 -6.36
C HIS A 155 2.36 -6.53 -7.07
N LYS A 156 1.31 -5.75 -6.78
CA LYS A 156 0.02 -5.88 -7.48
C LYS A 156 0.19 -5.70 -8.99
N HIS A 157 0.95 -4.69 -9.40
CA HIS A 157 1.25 -4.45 -10.81
C HIS A 157 2.06 -5.60 -11.43
N GLU A 158 3.10 -6.08 -10.75
CA GLU A 158 3.94 -7.18 -11.24
C GLU A 158 3.13 -8.49 -11.40
N CYS A 159 2.26 -8.80 -10.44
CA CYS A 159 1.36 -9.96 -10.52
C CYS A 159 0.36 -9.84 -11.67
N GLU A 160 -0.25 -8.67 -11.89
CA GLU A 160 -1.19 -8.44 -12.98
C GLU A 160 -0.52 -8.63 -14.35
N VAL A 161 0.67 -8.04 -14.54
CA VAL A 161 1.46 -8.19 -15.77
C VAL A 161 1.82 -9.66 -16.01
N GLN A 162 2.22 -10.37 -14.97
CA GLN A 162 2.54 -11.79 -15.07
C GLN A 162 1.31 -12.62 -15.44
N GLY A 163 0.16 -12.37 -14.81
CA GLY A 163 -1.10 -13.04 -15.09
C GLY A 163 -1.54 -12.83 -16.55
N ALA A 164 -1.54 -11.59 -17.02
CA ALA A 164 -1.88 -11.27 -18.41
C ALA A 164 -0.96 -11.96 -19.42
N ARG A 165 0.35 -12.01 -19.12
CA ARG A 165 1.32 -12.70 -19.97
C ARG A 165 1.05 -14.21 -20.04
N GLN A 166 0.84 -14.86 -18.89
CA GLN A 166 0.57 -16.30 -18.84
C GLN A 166 -0.76 -16.66 -19.51
N HIS A 167 -1.77 -15.82 -19.34
CA HIS A 167 -3.05 -15.97 -20.03
C HIS A 167 -2.87 -15.97 -21.56
N LEU A 168 -2.17 -14.96 -22.09
CA LEU A 168 -1.88 -14.87 -23.52
C LEU A 168 -1.08 -16.06 -24.04
N GLU A 169 -0.04 -16.49 -23.32
CA GLU A 169 0.77 -17.66 -23.69
C GLU A 169 -0.08 -18.96 -23.72
N SER A 170 -1.02 -19.10 -22.78
CA SER A 170 -1.93 -20.24 -22.69
C SER A 170 -2.95 -20.24 -23.82
N GLU A 171 -3.62 -19.11 -24.10
CA GLU A 171 -4.57 -18.97 -25.20
C GLU A 171 -3.91 -19.23 -26.55
N ARG A 172 -2.70 -18.71 -26.75
CA ARG A 172 -1.91 -18.98 -27.95
C ARG A 172 -1.72 -20.48 -28.14
N THR A 173 -1.28 -21.18 -27.10
CA THR A 173 -1.03 -22.63 -27.16
C THR A 173 -2.32 -23.41 -27.44
N LEU A 174 -3.40 -23.06 -26.74
CA LEU A 174 -4.70 -23.70 -26.93
C LEU A 174 -5.22 -23.53 -28.37
N LEU A 175 -5.05 -22.35 -28.96
CA LEU A 175 -5.42 -22.10 -30.35
C LEU A 175 -4.60 -22.94 -31.33
N PHE A 176 -3.28 -23.04 -31.12
CA PHE A 176 -2.42 -23.89 -31.95
C PHE A 176 -2.84 -25.36 -31.88
N ASP A 177 -3.16 -25.87 -30.69
CA ASP A 177 -3.62 -27.24 -30.51
C ASP A 177 -5.01 -27.46 -31.13
N ALA A 178 -5.92 -26.48 -31.01
CA ALA A 178 -7.23 -26.52 -31.67
C ALA A 178 -7.10 -26.57 -33.19
N MET A 179 -6.26 -25.72 -33.78
CA MET A 179 -6.00 -25.74 -35.23
C MET A 179 -5.35 -27.05 -35.68
N LYS A 180 -4.38 -27.55 -34.92
CA LYS A 180 -3.71 -28.82 -35.20
C LYS A 180 -4.68 -29.99 -35.17
N THR A 181 -5.55 -30.05 -34.16
CA THR A 181 -6.55 -31.12 -34.04
C THR A 181 -7.58 -31.06 -35.17
N GLU A 182 -8.03 -29.86 -35.56
CA GLU A 182 -8.92 -29.68 -36.72
C GLU A 182 -8.27 -30.17 -38.03
N LEU A 183 -7.00 -29.83 -38.25
CA LEU A 183 -6.26 -30.28 -39.43
C LEU A 183 -6.06 -31.80 -39.45
N LEU A 184 -5.69 -32.40 -38.31
CA LEU A 184 -5.54 -33.85 -38.20
C LEU A 184 -6.86 -34.59 -38.43
N GLU A 185 -7.97 -34.06 -37.92
CA GLU A 185 -9.30 -34.64 -38.14
C GLU A 185 -9.74 -34.51 -39.61
N LYS A 186 -9.44 -33.39 -40.28
CA LYS A 186 -9.64 -33.23 -41.73
C LYS A 186 -8.82 -34.26 -42.52
N ILE A 187 -7.56 -34.47 -42.15
CA ILE A 187 -6.70 -35.49 -42.78
C ILE A 187 -7.30 -36.88 -42.58
N ARG A 188 -7.68 -37.25 -41.35
CA ARG A 188 -8.30 -38.55 -41.04
C ARG A 188 -9.56 -38.80 -41.88
N ARG A 189 -10.46 -37.82 -41.99
CA ARG A 189 -11.67 -37.94 -42.81
C ARG A 189 -11.34 -38.14 -44.29
N LEU A 190 -10.37 -37.41 -44.83
CA LEU A 190 -9.94 -37.58 -46.22
C LEU A 190 -9.31 -38.97 -46.46
N GLU A 191 -8.55 -39.49 -45.50
CA GLU A 191 -7.99 -40.84 -45.57
C GLU A 191 -9.07 -41.92 -45.50
N GLU A 192 -10.08 -41.74 -44.65
CA GLU A 192 -11.26 -42.60 -44.56
C GLU A 192 -12.08 -42.57 -45.83
N ASP A 193 -12.34 -41.38 -46.39
CA ASP A 193 -13.07 -41.23 -47.66
C ASP A 193 -12.32 -41.92 -48.80
N LYS A 194 -10.98 -41.77 -48.87
CA LYS A 194 -10.14 -42.49 -49.84
C LYS A 194 -10.27 -44.01 -49.66
N GLN A 195 -10.10 -44.51 -48.44
CA GLN A 195 -10.26 -45.95 -48.15
C GLN A 195 -11.67 -46.45 -48.48
N SER A 196 -12.70 -45.64 -48.23
CA SER A 196 -14.09 -45.98 -48.56
C SER A 196 -14.32 -46.10 -50.07
N ILE A 197 -13.70 -45.21 -50.87
CA ILE A 197 -13.69 -45.28 -52.33
C ILE A 197 -12.91 -46.52 -52.79
N ASP A 198 -11.73 -46.77 -52.20
CA ASP A 198 -10.92 -47.95 -52.51
C ASP A 198 -11.70 -49.26 -52.22
N ILE A 199 -12.41 -49.35 -51.09
CA ILE A 199 -13.27 -50.49 -50.74
C ILE A 199 -14.50 -50.58 -51.65
N THR A 200 -15.15 -49.46 -51.98
CA THR A 200 -16.31 -49.43 -52.89
C THR A 200 -15.89 -49.84 -54.31
N SER A 201 -14.71 -49.40 -54.76
CA SER A 201 -14.13 -49.85 -56.02
C SER A 201 -13.73 -51.33 -55.98
N ALA A 202 -13.20 -51.84 -54.86
CA ALA A 202 -12.86 -53.24 -54.67
C ALA A 202 -14.10 -54.16 -54.57
N ALA A 203 -15.19 -53.71 -53.93
CA ALA A 203 -16.47 -54.40 -53.87
C ALA A 203 -17.13 -54.48 -55.27
N ASN A 204 -16.95 -53.45 -56.09
CA ASN A 204 -17.34 -53.47 -57.50
C ASN A 204 -16.38 -54.30 -58.39
N VAL A 205 -15.17 -54.63 -57.91
CA VAL A 205 -14.15 -55.44 -58.61
C VAL A 205 -14.27 -56.95 -58.31
N SER A 206 -15.15 -57.37 -57.39
CA SER A 206 -15.51 -58.79 -57.27
C SER A 206 -16.51 -59.25 -58.34
N ILE A 207 -16.97 -58.34 -59.22
CA ILE A 207 -17.57 -58.66 -60.52
C ILE A 207 -16.47 -58.43 -61.57
N GLY A 208 -16.05 -59.53 -62.20
CA GLY A 208 -14.75 -59.71 -62.85
C GLY A 208 -14.26 -58.65 -63.84
N ARG A 209 -12.92 -58.50 -63.89
CA ARG A 209 -12.04 -57.87 -64.90
C ARG A 209 -12.43 -56.44 -65.34
N PRO A 210 -11.48 -55.49 -65.38
CA PRO A 210 -11.76 -54.15 -65.91
C PRO A 210 -12.11 -54.26 -67.41
N TYR A 211 -13.40 -54.18 -67.71
CA TYR A 211 -13.89 -53.99 -69.07
C TYR A 211 -13.96 -52.48 -69.30
N ILE A 212 -13.17 -51.98 -70.27
CA ILE A 212 -13.33 -50.61 -70.75
C ILE A 212 -14.63 -50.58 -71.56
N VAL A 213 -15.75 -50.24 -70.92
CA VAL A 213 -16.99 -49.90 -71.62
C VAL A 213 -16.78 -48.52 -72.23
N TYR A 214 -16.50 -48.45 -73.52
CA TYR A 214 -16.63 -47.20 -74.24
C TYR A 214 -18.12 -46.87 -74.31
N MET A 215 -18.54 -45.83 -73.59
CA MET A 215 -19.89 -45.25 -73.67
C MET A 215 -20.06 -44.45 -74.99
N LEU A 216 -19.68 -45.05 -76.11
CA LEU A 216 -19.90 -44.48 -77.44
C LEU A 216 -21.25 -44.95 -77.95
N ARG A 217 -22.05 -44.04 -78.50
CA ARG A 217 -23.31 -44.42 -79.15
C ARG A 217 -22.97 -45.06 -80.50
N ASP A 218 -23.84 -45.92 -81.01
CA ASP A 218 -23.66 -46.53 -82.33
C ASP A 218 -23.44 -45.48 -83.43
N ILE A 219 -24.03 -44.29 -83.27
CA ILE A 219 -23.80 -43.12 -84.13
C ILE A 219 -22.34 -42.68 -84.16
N ASP A 220 -21.69 -42.58 -83.00
CA ASP A 220 -20.32 -42.07 -82.89
C ASP A 220 -19.34 -43.12 -83.46
N ILE A 221 -19.63 -44.41 -83.26
CA ILE A 221 -18.86 -45.53 -83.83
C ILE A 221 -18.97 -45.57 -85.37
N LEU A 222 -20.18 -45.35 -85.90
CA LEU A 222 -20.41 -45.32 -87.34
C LEU A 222 -19.76 -44.10 -88.01
N GLU A 223 -19.75 -42.95 -87.33
CA GLU A 223 -19.01 -41.76 -87.79
C GLU A 223 -17.51 -42.03 -87.86
N ASP A 224 -16.91 -42.58 -86.80
CA ASP A 224 -15.49 -42.93 -86.77
C ASP A 224 -15.14 -43.98 -87.83
N TRP A 225 -15.97 -44.99 -88.01
CA TRP A 225 -15.81 -45.99 -89.06
C TRP A 225 -15.82 -45.35 -90.46
N THR A 226 -16.69 -44.36 -90.67
CA THR A 226 -16.79 -43.60 -91.92
C THR A 226 -15.56 -42.70 -92.11
N ALA A 227 -15.09 -42.06 -91.04
CA ALA A 227 -13.88 -41.24 -91.05
C ALA A 227 -12.65 -42.08 -91.39
N ILE A 228 -12.51 -43.27 -90.80
CA ILE A 228 -11.43 -44.21 -91.09
C ILE A 228 -11.51 -44.69 -92.55
N LYS A 229 -12.71 -45.04 -93.05
CA LYS A 229 -12.89 -45.41 -94.46
C LYS A 229 -12.51 -44.27 -95.40
N LYS A 230 -12.90 -43.04 -95.07
CA LYS A 230 -12.60 -41.84 -95.87
C LYS A 230 -11.10 -41.52 -95.86
N ALA A 231 -10.44 -41.62 -94.71
CA ALA A 231 -9.00 -41.46 -94.58
C ALA A 231 -8.24 -42.54 -95.36
N LYS A 232 -8.70 -43.80 -95.28
CA LYS A 232 -8.12 -44.92 -96.03
C LYS A 232 -8.31 -44.79 -97.54
N ALA A 233 -9.46 -44.26 -97.98
CA ALA A 233 -9.72 -43.93 -99.39
C ALA A 233 -8.89 -42.74 -99.88
N ALA A 234 -8.63 -41.74 -99.03
CA ALA A 234 -7.74 -40.62 -99.32
C ALA A 234 -6.26 -41.04 -99.37
N LEU A 235 -5.90 -42.19 -98.79
CA LEU A 235 -4.51 -42.71 -98.74
C LEU A 235 -4.10 -43.51 -99.99
N MET A 236 -4.97 -43.68 -101.00
CA MET A 236 -4.63 -44.37 -102.26
C MET A 236 -5.24 -43.63 -103.47
N PRO A 237 -4.54 -43.43 -104.62
CA PRO A 237 -3.10 -43.35 -104.87
C PRO A 237 -2.67 -42.17 -105.80
N LEU A 238 -1.44 -41.63 -105.65
CA LEU A 238 -0.69 -41.08 -106.79
C LEU A 238 0.74 -41.64 -106.82
N LYS A 239 0.92 -42.67 -107.63
CA LYS A 239 2.22 -43.17 -108.07
C LYS A 239 2.71 -42.25 -109.18
N LYS A 240 3.70 -41.38 -108.95
CA LYS A 240 4.56 -40.79 -110.00
C LYS A 240 5.80 -40.04 -109.44
N LYS A 241 6.96 -40.65 -109.72
CA LYS A 241 8.27 -40.09 -110.13
C LYS A 241 9.02 -39.05 -109.25
N ALA A 242 10.17 -39.53 -108.74
CA ALA A 242 11.53 -39.04 -108.95
C ALA A 242 11.94 -37.59 -108.53
N ASP A 243 12.88 -37.59 -107.59
CA ASP A 243 14.13 -36.82 -107.51
C ASP A 243 14.20 -35.30 -107.26
N SER A 244 14.93 -35.02 -106.18
CA SER A 244 16.06 -34.08 -106.05
C SER A 244 15.85 -32.68 -105.42
N LYS A 245 16.66 -32.48 -104.36
CA LYS A 245 17.35 -31.25 -103.94
C LYS A 245 16.53 -30.00 -103.54
N SER A 246 16.24 -29.93 -102.24
CA SER A 246 16.26 -28.73 -101.39
C SER A 246 15.77 -29.21 -100.02
N ASP A 247 16.59 -29.30 -98.98
CA ASP A 247 16.57 -28.28 -97.93
C ASP A 247 17.86 -28.34 -97.12
N SER A 248 18.91 -27.71 -97.64
CA SER A 248 20.15 -27.42 -96.90
C SER A 248 20.09 -26.06 -96.18
N LEU A 249 18.92 -25.59 -95.76
CA LEU A 249 18.73 -24.21 -95.30
C LEU A 249 18.04 -24.05 -93.93
N LEU A 250 17.74 -25.14 -93.23
CA LEU A 250 17.09 -25.08 -91.90
C LEU A 250 18.01 -25.41 -90.72
N LEU A 251 19.28 -25.78 -90.96
CA LEU A 251 20.22 -26.13 -89.88
C LEU A 251 21.19 -25.01 -89.46
N GLN A 252 21.02 -23.79 -89.98
CA GLN A 252 21.91 -22.65 -89.66
C GLN A 252 21.24 -21.53 -88.87
N LYS A 253 19.96 -21.69 -88.47
CA LYS A 253 19.23 -20.69 -87.65
C LYS A 253 19.04 -21.07 -86.18
N CYS A 254 19.55 -22.23 -85.72
CA CYS A 254 19.43 -22.65 -84.32
C CYS A 254 20.59 -22.23 -83.39
N ASN A 255 21.51 -21.36 -83.83
CA ASN A 255 22.76 -21.10 -83.08
C ASN A 255 22.99 -19.66 -82.58
N CYS A 256 21.97 -18.82 -82.42
CA CYS A 256 22.20 -17.42 -81.97
C CYS A 256 21.21 -16.81 -80.95
N ILE A 257 20.32 -17.58 -80.29
CA ILE A 257 19.35 -16.98 -79.34
C ILE A 257 19.48 -17.48 -77.88
N MET A 258 20.42 -18.38 -77.55
CA MET A 258 20.50 -18.97 -76.21
C MET A 258 21.79 -18.66 -75.44
N LEU A 259 22.40 -17.47 -75.60
CA LEU A 259 23.49 -17.01 -74.72
C LEU A 259 23.55 -15.47 -74.62
N HIS A 260 22.55 -14.86 -73.97
CA HIS A 260 22.72 -13.57 -73.29
C HIS A 260 21.56 -13.35 -72.31
N ASN A 261 21.84 -13.54 -71.02
CA ASN A 261 21.31 -12.82 -69.84
C ASN A 261 21.45 -13.73 -68.62
N HIS A 262 22.68 -13.83 -68.16
CA HIS A 262 23.00 -14.19 -66.77
C HIS A 262 23.79 -12.99 -66.23
N PHE A 263 23.06 -11.96 -65.81
CA PHE A 263 23.41 -10.99 -64.78
C PHE A 263 22.15 -10.25 -64.36
#